data_AF-A0A5J4SAW2-F1
#
_entry.id   AF-A0A5J4SAW2-F1
#
_cell.length_a   1.000
_cell.length_b   1.000
_cell.length_c   1.000
_cell.angle_alpha   90.00
_cell.angle_beta   90.00
_cell.angle_gamma   90.00
#
_symmetry.space_group_name_H-M   'P 1'
#
loop_
_entity.id
_entity.type
_entity.pdbx_description
1 polymer ?
#
loop_
_entity_poly.entity_id
_entity_poly.type
_entity_poly.pdbx_seq_one_letter_code
_entity_poly.pdbx_strand_id
1 'polypeptide(L)' 'MPLNNPPAAVVPFKPGDIIKEHYTLVQQIGAGSYGAIFEAVYQNGVLSKVVAMKFEQITFDKPMLYNEIVILKALA' A
#
# COMPACT_ATOMS: atom_id res chain seq x y z
N MET A 1 -25.68 1.18 16.36
CA MET A 1 -24.32 1.31 16.92
C MET A 1 -23.40 1.72 15.77
N PRO A 2 -22.61 2.79 15.86
CA PRO A 2 -21.62 3.03 14.81
C PRO A 2 -20.63 1.86 14.85
N LEU A 3 -20.35 1.27 13.68
CA LEU A 3 -19.25 0.32 13.55
C LEU A 3 -17.98 1.09 13.94
N ASN A 4 -17.41 0.75 15.10
CA ASN A 4 -16.08 1.20 15.50
C ASN A 4 -15.08 0.57 14.53
N ASN A 5 -14.97 1.15 13.34
CA ASN A 5 -13.90 0.80 12.44
C ASN A 5 -12.59 1.12 13.17
N PRO A 6 -11.65 0.18 13.25
CA PRO A 6 -10.37 0.47 13.86
C PRO A 6 -9.75 1.69 13.16
N PRO A 7 -9.00 2.53 13.89
CA PRO A 7 -8.38 3.72 13.31
C PRO A 7 -7.59 3.34 12.05
N ALA A 8 -7.81 4.08 10.97
CA ALA A 8 -7.02 3.90 9.76
C ALA A 8 -5.56 4.23 10.07
N ALA A 9 -4.66 3.34 9.65
CA ALA A 9 -3.23 3.56 9.73
C ALA A 9 -2.84 4.85 8.99
N VAL A 10 -1.97 5.63 9.61
CA VAL A 10 -1.39 6.81 9.00
C VAL A 10 -0.07 6.42 8.35
N VAL A 11 0.00 6.55 7.03
CA VAL A 11 1.23 6.33 6.25
C VAL A 11 1.71 7.66 5.67
N PRO A 12 3.03 7.88 5.52
CA PRO A 12 3.58 9.15 5.04
C PRO A 12 3.55 9.25 3.49
N PHE A 13 2.48 8.76 2.85
CA PHE A 13 2.33 8.72 1.40
C PHE A 13 1.00 9.33 0.98
N LYS A 14 0.97 9.96 -0.19
CA LYS A 14 -0.21 10.63 -0.76
C LYS A 14 -0.29 10.48 -2.28
N PRO A 15 -1.46 10.74 -2.88
CA PRO A 15 -1.61 10.85 -4.33
C PRO A 15 -0.56 11.79 -4.94
N GLY A 16 0.02 11.37 -6.07
CA GLY A 16 1.07 12.08 -6.78
C GLY A 16 2.50 11.71 -6.37
N ASP A 17 2.70 11.04 -5.22
CA ASP A 17 4.03 10.58 -4.83
C ASP A 17 4.57 9.53 -5.81
N ILE A 18 5.88 9.60 -6.08
CA ILE A 18 6.59 8.66 -6.94
C ILE A 18 7.42 7.72 -6.06
N ILE A 19 7.11 6.43 -6.15
CA ILE A 19 7.77 5.37 -5.41
C ILE A 19 8.72 4.63 -6.34
N LYS A 20 10.00 4.51 -5.95
CA LYS A 20 11.04 3.80 -6.72
C LYS A 20 11.08 4.21 -8.20
N GLU A 21 10.92 5.50 -8.46
CA GLU A 21 10.99 6.15 -9.80
C GLU A 21 9.92 5.75 -10.82
N HIS A 22 9.25 4.62 -10.62
CA HIS A 22 8.38 4.00 -11.63
C HIS A 22 6.91 3.92 -11.22
N TYR A 23 6.56 4.18 -9.96
CA TYR A 23 5.19 4.02 -9.48
C TYR A 23 4.63 5.35 -9.00
N THR A 24 3.64 5.89 -9.69
CA THR A 24 2.93 7.09 -9.27
C THR A 24 1.67 6.72 -8.53
N LEU A 25 1.51 7.16 -7.28
CA LEU A 25 0.28 6.94 -6.51
C LEU A 25 -0.85 7.79 -7.08
N VAL A 26 -2.03 7.19 -7.28
CA VAL A 26 -3.21 7.86 -7.87
C VAL A 26 -4.20 8.27 -6.79
N GLN A 27 -4.66 7.32 -5.98
CA GLN A 27 -5.61 7.57 -4.91
C GLN A 27 -5.52 6.48 -3.85
N GLN A 28 -5.86 6.82 -2.60
CA GLN A 28 -6.05 5.81 -1.57
C GLN A 28 -7.36 5.09 -1.82
N ILE A 29 -7.31 3.76 -1.96
CA ILE A 29 -8.46 2.89 -2.24
C ILE A 29 -8.87 2.04 -1.03
N GLY A 30 -8.07 2.05 0.04
CA GLY A 30 -8.44 1.41 1.30
C GLY A 30 -7.47 1.76 2.42
N ALA A 31 -7.95 1.73 3.66
CA ALA A 31 -7.12 1.81 4.85
C ALA A 31 -7.74 1.03 5.99
N GLY A 32 -6.90 0.46 6.85
CA GLY A 32 -7.30 -0.24 8.05
C GLY A 32 -6.22 -0.11 9.12
N SER A 33 -6.32 -0.90 10.19
CA SER A 33 -5.39 -0.83 11.33
C SER A 33 -3.92 -1.08 10.99
N TYR A 34 -3.64 -1.84 9.93
CA TYR A 34 -2.27 -2.25 9.56
C TYR A 34 -1.58 -1.28 8.60
N GLY A 35 -2.36 -0.59 7.77
CA GLY A 35 -1.80 0.11 6.63
C GLY A 35 -2.84 0.72 5.72
N ALA A 36 -2.34 1.30 4.63
CA ALA A 36 -3.14 1.90 3.57
C ALA A 36 -2.80 1.26 2.22
N ILE A 37 -3.80 1.20 1.35
CA ILE A 37 -3.71 0.68 -0.01
C ILE A 37 -3.99 1.83 -0.96
N PHE A 38 -3.10 2.03 -1.91
CA PHE A 38 -3.22 3.00 -2.97
C PHE A 38 -3.39 2.29 -4.32
N GLU A 39 -4.22 2.85 -5.17
CA GLU A 39 -4.08 2.63 -6.60
C GLU A 39 -2.83 3.38 -7.08
N ALA A 40 -2.02 2.74 -7.93
CA ALA A 40 -0.83 3.34 -8.50
C ALA A 40 -0.71 2.96 -9.98
N VAL A 41 -0.04 3.82 -10.75
CA VAL A 41 0.35 3.51 -12.12
C VAL A 41 1.83 3.19 -12.12
N TYR A 42 2.17 1.97 -12.53
CA TYR A 42 3.53 1.58 -12.88
C TYR A 42 3.85 2.06 -14.30
N GLN A 43 4.96 2.75 -14.48
CA GLN A 43 5.48 3.19 -15.78
C GLN A 43 6.96 2.86 -15.91
N ASN A 44 7.32 2.14 -16.97
CA ASN A 44 8.70 1.87 -17.34
C ASN A 44 8.85 1.85 -18.87
N GLY A 45 9.34 2.95 -19.43
CA GLY A 45 9.36 3.17 -20.87
C GLY A 45 7.94 3.16 -21.45
N VAL A 46 7.67 2.23 -22.36
CA VAL A 46 6.36 2.10 -23.02
C VAL A 46 5.35 1.27 -22.21
N LEU A 47 5.82 0.56 -21.17
CA LEU A 47 4.97 -0.28 -20.33
C LEU A 47 4.25 0.57 -19.29
N SER A 48 2.91 0.50 -19.29
CA SER A 48 2.04 1.15 -18.30
C SER A 48 1.05 0.13 -17.73
N LYS A 49 0.92 0.07 -16.40
CA LYS A 49 0.00 -0.85 -15.72
C LYS A 49 -0.57 -0.24 -14.45
N VAL A 50 -1.88 -0.39 -14.24
CA VAL A 50 -2.54 -0.07 -12.97
C VAL A 50 -2.27 -1.20 -11.96
N VAL A 51 -1.82 -0.84 -10.76
CA VAL A 51 -1.49 -1.77 -9.68
C VAL A 51 -2.05 -1.25 -8.35
N ALA A 52 -2.24 -2.14 -7.39
CA ALA A 52 -2.49 -1.78 -6.00
C ALA A 52 -1.16 -1.83 -5.22
N MET A 53 -0.87 -0.78 -4.45
CA MET A 53 0.32 -0.68 -3.62
C MET A 53 -0.10 -0.58 -2.14
N LYS A 54 0.36 -1.55 -1.33
CA LYS A 54 0.09 -1.58 0.11
C LYS A 54 1.29 -1.04 0.88
N PHE A 55 1.01 -0.12 1.81
CA PHE A 55 1.97 0.43 2.75
C PHE A 55 1.59 0.03 4.17
N GLU A 56 2.59 -0.33 4.96
CA GLU A 56 2.43 -0.59 6.38
C GLU A 56 2.67 0.67 7.21
N GLN A 57 1.98 0.79 8.34
CA GLN A 57 2.25 1.86 9.30
C GLN A 57 3.65 1.68 9.92
N ILE A 58 4.51 2.69 9.80
CA ILE A 58 5.92 2.63 10.20
C ILE A 58 6.12 2.45 11.72
N THR A 59 5.06 2.63 12.53
CA THR A 59 5.12 2.55 13.99
C THR A 59 5.05 1.14 14.56
N PHE A 60 4.98 0.08 13.75
CA PHE A 60 4.96 -1.29 14.28
C PHE A 60 6.38 -1.76 14.64
N ASP A 61 6.59 -2.17 15.90
CA ASP A 61 7.85 -2.76 16.39
C ASP A 61 8.26 -4.04 15.64
N LYS A 62 7.32 -4.65 14.91
CA LYS A 62 7.50 -5.85 14.10
C LYS A 62 6.81 -5.64 12.75
N PRO A 63 7.55 -5.44 11.64
CA PRO A 63 6.93 -5.29 10.33
C PRO A 63 6.23 -6.60 9.91
N MET A 64 4.94 -6.53 9.64
CA MET A 64 4.08 -7.66 9.26
C MET A 64 3.94 -7.78 7.75
N LEU A 65 4.14 -6.68 7.00
CA LEU A 65 4.05 -6.70 5.54
C LEU A 65 5.04 -7.70 4.91
N TYR A 66 6.20 -7.92 5.53
CA TYR A 66 7.15 -8.93 5.07
C TYR A 66 6.58 -10.36 5.17
N ASN A 67 5.87 -10.68 6.26
CA ASN A 67 5.24 -11.99 6.42
C ASN A 67 4.17 -12.22 5.34
N GLU A 68 3.38 -11.20 5.02
CA GLU A 68 2.42 -11.27 3.90
C GLU A 68 3.13 -11.57 2.58
N ILE A 69 4.25 -10.89 2.29
CA ILE A 69 5.04 -11.13 1.07
C ILE A 69 5.54 -12.58 1.01
N VAL A 70 6.07 -13.12 2.13
CA VAL A 70 6.57 -14.50 2.20
C VAL A 70 5.45 -15.50 1.92
N ILE A 71 4.29 -15.34 2.55
CA ILE A 71 3.14 -16.23 2.36
C ILE A 71 2.61 -16.14 0.92
N LEU A 72 2.42 -14.94 0.38
CA LEU A 72 1.91 -14.75 -0.98
C LEU A 72 2.85 -15.32 -2.04
N LYS A 73 4.17 -15.22 -1.84
CA LYS A 73 5.15 -15.86 -2.73
C LYS A 73 5.10 -17.39 -2.69
N ALA A 74 4.75 -17.98 -1.54
CA ALA A 74 4.62 -19.42 -1.41
C ALA A 74 3.34 -19.98 -2.07
N LEU A 75 2.36 -19.12 -2.39
CA LEU A 75 1.12 -19.49 -3.07
C LEU A 75 1.18 -19.35 -4.61
N ALA A 76 2.28 -18.80 -5.14
CA ALA A 76 2.46 -18.51 -6.57
C ALA A 76 3.14 -19.65 -7.32
#